data_AF-A0A818I4M9-F1
#
_entry.id   AF-A0A818I4M9-F1
#
_cell.length_a   1.000
_cell.length_b   1.000
_cell.length_c   1.000
_cell.angle_alpha   90.00
_cell.angle_beta   90.00
_cell.angle_gamma   90.00
#
_symmetry.space_group_name_H-M   'P 1'
#
loop_
_entity.id
_entity.type
_entity.pdbx_description
1 polymer ?
#
loop_
_entity_poly.entity_id
_entity_poly.type
_entity_poly.pdbx_seq_one_letter_code
_entity_poly.pdbx_strand_id
1 'polypeptide(L)'
;MVISVEERTSDKETICKALNNRFKDARFERIIFTIHPYGLPNEVPGKCSNSNYGLRIASSQMAFALSDMENILVTTCDVDSKFPPNYTAALTLKYQQENKPALSTIYQRLCFTIENWMVYHF
;
A
#
# COMPACT_ATOMS: atom_id res chain seq x y z
N MET A 1 -5.57 -2.28 -4.92
CA MET A 1 -5.04 -2.40 -3.54
C MET A 1 -3.89 -3.39 -3.55
N VAL A 2 -2.76 -3.07 -2.93
CA VAL A 2 -1.61 -3.97 -2.82
C VAL A 2 -1.39 -4.27 -1.34
N ILE A 3 -1.30 -5.55 -0.99
CA ILE A 3 -1.06 -6.02 0.37
C ILE A 3 0.24 -6.83 0.35
N SER A 4 1.26 -6.32 1.03
CA SER A 4 2.60 -6.93 1.05
C SER A 4 2.89 -7.53 2.41
N VAL A 5 3.26 -8.80 2.44
CA VAL A 5 3.57 -9.57 3.66
C VAL A 5 4.99 -10.11 3.55
N GLU A 6 5.71 -10.21 4.65
CA GLU A 6 7.04 -10.84 4.65
C GLU A 6 6.93 -12.36 4.71
N GLU A 7 7.86 -13.07 4.07
CA GLU A 7 7.90 -14.54 4.10
C GLU A 7 7.97 -15.12 5.53
N ARG A 8 8.64 -14.39 6.43
CA ARG A 8 8.82 -14.75 7.84
C ARG A 8 7.56 -14.55 8.70
N THR A 9 6.51 -13.93 8.18
CA THR A 9 5.24 -13.80 8.89
C THR A 9 4.59 -15.18 9.02
N SER A 10 4.36 -15.62 10.26
CA SER A 10 3.58 -16.82 10.55
C SER A 10 2.15 -16.65 10.04
N ASP A 11 1.51 -17.73 9.60
CA ASP A 11 0.11 -17.74 9.15
C ASP A 11 -0.21 -16.80 7.96
N LYS A 12 0.81 -16.34 7.21
CA LYS A 12 0.65 -15.43 6.06
C LYS A 12 -0.42 -15.89 5.06
N GLU A 13 -0.51 -17.18 4.78
CA GLU A 13 -1.51 -17.73 3.86
C GLU A 13 -2.93 -17.61 4.40
N THR A 14 -3.11 -17.85 5.70
CA THR A 14 -4.38 -17.71 6.40
C THR A 14 -4.82 -16.24 6.41
N ILE A 15 -3.88 -15.33 6.69
CA ILE A 15 -4.12 -13.88 6.67
C ILE A 15 -4.53 -13.43 5.27
N CYS A 16 -3.79 -13.81 4.23
CA CYS A 16 -4.12 -13.45 2.85
C CYS A 16 -5.49 -13.98 2.43
N LYS A 17 -5.83 -15.24 2.77
CA LYS A 17 -7.14 -15.83 2.49
C LYS A 17 -8.27 -15.08 3.21
N ALA A 18 -8.08 -14.76 4.50
CA ALA A 18 -9.07 -14.03 5.28
C ALA A 18 -9.31 -12.62 4.73
N LEU A 19 -8.24 -11.90 4.37
CA LEU A 19 -8.33 -10.56 3.76
C LEU A 19 -8.99 -10.63 2.39
N ASN A 20 -8.63 -11.59 1.56
CA ASN A 20 -9.25 -11.79 0.26
C ASN A 20 -10.76 -12.02 0.41
N ASN A 21 -11.17 -12.91 1.32
CA ASN A 21 -12.59 -13.17 1.56
C ASN A 21 -13.33 -11.97 2.13
N ARG A 22 -12.69 -11.17 3.00
CA ARG A 22 -13.28 -9.96 3.60
C ARG A 22 -13.50 -8.86 2.56
N PHE A 23 -12.58 -8.70 1.62
CA PHE A 23 -12.58 -7.61 0.65
C PHE A 23 -12.95 -8.03 -0.78
N LYS A 24 -13.33 -9.29 -1.01
CA LYS A 24 -13.75 -9.78 -2.34
C LYS A 24 -14.90 -8.96 -2.95
N ASP A 25 -15.81 -8.49 -2.10
CA ASP A 25 -17.00 -7.71 -2.50
C ASP A 25 -16.76 -6.20 -2.35
N ALA A 26 -15.54 -5.79 -1.98
CA ALA A 26 -15.16 -4.39 -1.95
C ALA A 26 -15.00 -3.86 -3.38
N ARG A 27 -15.22 -2.56 -3.57
CA ARG A 27 -15.15 -1.90 -4.89
C ARG A 27 -13.72 -1.65 -5.39
N PHE A 28 -12.78 -2.53 -5.04
CA PHE A 28 -11.43 -2.49 -5.60
C PHE A 28 -11.45 -3.18 -6.96
N GLU A 29 -10.86 -2.56 -7.97
CA GLU A 29 -10.70 -3.21 -9.28
C GLU A 29 -9.85 -4.49 -9.14
N ARG A 30 -8.75 -4.40 -8.37
CA ARG A 30 -7.86 -5.53 -8.07
C ARG A 30 -7.31 -5.45 -6.66
N ILE A 31 -7.15 -6.61 -6.05
CA ILE A 31 -6.41 -6.81 -4.81
C ILE A 31 -5.23 -7.72 -5.12
N ILE A 32 -4.02 -7.22 -4.92
CA ILE A 32 -2.77 -7.92 -5.22
C ILE A 32 -2.10 -8.25 -3.89
N PHE A 33 -1.89 -9.54 -3.64
CA PHE A 33 -1.12 -10.02 -2.50
C PHE A 33 0.30 -10.32 -2.93
N THR A 34 1.28 -9.85 -2.17
CA THR A 34 2.70 -10.11 -2.43
C THR A 34 3.38 -10.64 -1.18
N ILE A 35 4.32 -11.57 -1.38
CA ILE A 35 5.15 -12.12 -0.32
C ILE A 35 6.58 -11.71 -0.63
N HIS A 36 7.16 -10.86 0.21
CA HIS A 36 8.56 -10.45 0.08
C HIS A 36 9.46 -11.59 0.59
N PRO A 37 10.32 -12.17 -0.26
CA PRO A 37 11.19 -13.28 0.12
C PRO A 37 12.25 -12.83 1.13
N TYR A 38 12.64 -13.74 2.02
CA TYR A 38 13.66 -13.47 3.02
C TYR A 38 15.07 -13.76 2.50
N GLY A 39 16.03 -12.91 2.87
CA GLY A 39 17.45 -13.15 2.60
C GLY A 39 17.88 -12.89 1.15
N LEU A 40 17.20 -11.98 0.44
CA LEU A 40 17.64 -11.55 -0.88
C LEU A 40 19.04 -10.92 -0.82
N PRO A 41 19.97 -11.29 -1.72
CA PRO A 41 21.29 -10.70 -1.75
C PRO A 41 21.19 -9.21 -2.09
N ASN A 42 21.88 -8.38 -1.30
CA ASN A 42 21.90 -6.91 -1.39
C ASN A 42 20.60 -6.19 -1.00
N GLU A 43 19.64 -6.85 -0.37
CA GLU A 43 18.43 -6.21 0.14
C GLU A 43 18.34 -6.39 1.66
N VAL A 44 18.24 -5.27 2.39
CA VAL A 44 18.02 -5.32 3.84
C VAL A 44 16.54 -5.62 4.08
N PRO A 45 16.17 -6.70 4.78
CA PRO A 45 14.78 -6.98 5.10
C PRO A 45 14.16 -5.85 5.92
N GLY A 46 12.93 -5.49 5.60
CA GLY A 46 12.17 -4.50 6.34
C GLY A 46 11.02 -3.90 5.54
N LYS A 47 10.29 -3.01 6.21
CA LYS A 47 9.06 -2.39 5.71
C LYS A 47 9.21 -1.68 4.36
N CYS A 48 10.31 -0.96 4.17
CA CYS A 48 10.58 -0.24 2.92
C CYS A 48 10.81 -1.22 1.76
N SER A 49 11.62 -2.24 1.99
CA SER A 49 11.93 -3.32 1.04
C SER A 49 10.67 -4.11 0.66
N ASN A 50 9.86 -4.47 1.65
CA ASN A 50 8.56 -5.14 1.43
C ASN A 50 7.58 -4.29 0.59
N SER A 51 7.47 -2.99 0.89
CA SER A 51 6.63 -2.06 0.12
C SER A 51 7.13 -1.91 -1.32
N ASN A 52 8.45 -1.77 -1.50
CA ASN A 52 9.08 -1.63 -2.81
C ASN A 52 8.89 -2.90 -3.66
N TYR A 53 9.13 -4.06 -3.08
CA TYR A 53 8.88 -5.35 -3.73
C TYR A 53 7.42 -5.48 -4.17
N GLY A 54 6.48 -5.19 -3.28
CA GLY A 54 5.06 -5.26 -3.60
C GLY A 54 4.66 -4.31 -4.73
N LEU A 55 5.18 -3.08 -4.71
CA LEU A 55 4.92 -2.10 -5.76
C LEU A 55 5.46 -2.56 -7.12
N ARG A 56 6.69 -3.11 -7.17
CA ARG A 56 7.28 -3.65 -8.41
C ARG A 56 6.44 -4.77 -9.01
N ILE A 57 5.99 -5.71 -8.18
CA ILE A 57 5.11 -6.80 -8.62
C ILE A 57 3.78 -6.24 -9.13
N ALA A 58 3.18 -5.31 -8.39
CA ALA A 58 1.92 -4.68 -8.76
C ALA A 58 2.02 -3.94 -10.10
N SER A 59 3.08 -3.14 -10.30
CA SER A 59 3.34 -2.45 -11.57
C SER A 59 3.53 -3.42 -12.72
N SER A 60 4.22 -4.55 -12.51
CA SER A 60 4.40 -5.57 -13.55
C SER A 60 3.08 -6.26 -13.94
N GLN A 61 2.21 -6.54 -12.98
CA GLN A 61 0.90 -7.17 -13.22
C GLN A 61 -0.11 -6.23 -13.86
N MET A 62 -0.04 -4.94 -13.55
CA MET A 62 -0.91 -3.92 -14.13
C MET A 62 -0.42 -3.45 -15.51
N ALA A 63 0.81 -3.82 -15.90
CA ALA A 63 1.40 -3.52 -17.20
C ALA A 63 1.36 -2.01 -17.55
N PHE A 64 1.59 -1.15 -16.56
CA PHE A 64 1.58 0.29 -16.75
C PHE A 64 2.66 0.73 -17.74
N ALA A 65 2.27 1.52 -18.73
CA ALA A 65 3.20 2.26 -19.57
C ALA A 65 3.76 3.47 -18.80
N LEU A 66 4.92 3.98 -19.22
CA LEU A 66 5.48 5.22 -18.65
C LEU A 66 4.52 6.41 -18.79
N SER A 67 3.73 6.45 -19.86
CA SER A 67 2.68 7.45 -20.08
C SER A 67 1.56 7.41 -19.04
N ASP A 68 1.33 6.26 -18.40
CA ASP A 68 0.28 6.11 -17.40
C ASP A 68 0.69 6.66 -16.04
N MET A 69 2.00 6.79 -15.78
CA MET A 69 2.55 7.18 -14.47
C MET A 69 2.13 8.59 -14.07
N GLU A 70 1.90 9.49 -15.03
CA GLU A 70 1.38 10.84 -14.76
C GLU A 70 -0.09 10.84 -14.35
N ASN A 71 -0.81 9.73 -14.48
CA ASN A 71 -2.22 9.62 -14.10
C ASN A 71 -2.43 8.68 -12.90
N ILE A 72 -1.35 8.23 -12.26
CA ILE A 72 -1.40 7.27 -11.16
C ILE A 72 -0.94 7.94 -9.86
N LEU A 73 -1.84 7.97 -8.88
CA LEU A 73 -1.51 8.35 -7.50
C LEU A 73 -1.25 7.09 -6.67
N VAL A 74 -0.06 7.00 -6.08
CA VAL A 74 0.30 5.92 -5.16
C VAL A 74 0.25 6.43 -3.73
N THR A 75 -0.50 5.74 -2.88
CA THR A 75 -0.54 6.00 -1.44
C THR A 75 -0.13 4.74 -0.68
N THR A 76 0.86 4.86 0.20
CA THR A 76 1.35 3.75 1.04
C THR A 76 0.89 3.94 2.48
N CYS A 77 0.49 2.87 3.16
CA CYS A 77 0.01 2.94 4.53
C CYS A 77 0.39 1.72 5.35
N ASP A 78 0.32 1.91 6.67
CA ASP A 78 0.42 0.81 7.61
C ASP A 78 -0.93 0.15 7.79
N VAL A 79 -0.93 -1.09 8.26
CA VAL A 79 -2.16 -1.88 8.44
C VAL A 79 -3.10 -1.28 9.50
N ASP A 80 -2.56 -0.50 10.42
CA ASP A 80 -3.26 0.22 11.49
C ASP A 80 -3.64 1.67 11.09
N SER A 81 -3.31 2.10 9.86
CA SER A 81 -3.66 3.44 9.37
C SER A 81 -5.17 3.59 9.17
N LYS A 82 -5.77 4.59 9.81
CA LYS A 82 -7.18 4.98 9.60
C LYS A 82 -7.28 6.12 8.58
N PHE A 83 -8.16 5.96 7.60
CA PHE A 83 -8.45 6.98 6.59
C PHE A 83 -9.82 7.63 6.82
N PRO A 84 -9.94 8.96 6.68
CA PRO A 84 -11.26 9.56 6.56
C PRO A 84 -11.95 9.04 5.28
N PRO A 85 -13.29 8.91 5.26
CA PRO A 85 -14.02 8.31 4.14
C PRO A 85 -13.71 8.94 2.77
N ASN A 86 -13.43 10.25 2.75
CA ASN A 86 -13.17 11.02 1.53
C ASN A 86 -11.68 11.22 1.23
N TYR A 87 -10.78 10.49 1.89
CA TYR A 87 -9.33 10.66 1.75
C TYR A 87 -8.86 10.57 0.29
N THR A 88 -9.25 9.51 -0.41
CA THR A 88 -8.84 9.29 -1.80
C THR A 88 -9.43 10.34 -2.73
N ALA A 89 -10.70 10.71 -2.55
CA ALA A 89 -11.35 11.77 -3.32
C ALA A 89 -10.68 13.14 -3.12
N ALA A 90 -10.35 13.50 -1.88
CA ALA A 90 -9.65 14.75 -1.57
C ALA A 90 -8.23 14.77 -2.16
N LEU A 91 -7.51 13.64 -2.12
CA LEU A 91 -6.18 13.53 -2.71
C LEU A 91 -6.23 13.67 -4.24
N THR A 92 -7.18 13.01 -4.91
CA THR A 92 -7.39 13.12 -6.35
C THR A 92 -7.74 14.55 -6.76
N LEU A 93 -8.65 15.21 -6.03
CA LEU A 93 -9.01 16.62 -6.31
C LEU A 93 -7.79 17.54 -6.18
N LYS A 94 -7.00 17.36 -5.12
CA LYS A 94 -5.78 18.15 -4.89
C LYS A 94 -4.77 17.95 -6.01
N TYR A 95 -4.59 16.71 -6.46
CA TYR A 95 -3.71 16.39 -7.59
C TYR A 95 -4.16 17.08 -8.88
N GLN A 96 -5.45 17.07 -9.19
CA GLN A 96 -6.00 17.71 -10.39
C GLN A 96 -5.89 19.24 -10.35
N GLN A 97 -5.95 19.85 -9.16
CA GLN A 97 -5.88 21.30 -8.98
C GLN A 97 -4.44 21.84 -8.98
N GLU A 98 -3.51 21.09 -8.41
CA GLU A 98 -2.10 21.46 -8.37
C GLU A 98 -1.46 21.07 -9.70
N ASN A 99 -1.37 22.01 -10.65
CA ASN A 99 -0.67 21.86 -11.94
C ASN A 99 0.87 21.73 -11.75
N LYS A 100 1.29 20.72 -10.98
CA LYS A 100 2.67 20.39 -10.65
C LYS A 100 3.07 19.11 -11.39
N PRO A 101 4.37 18.91 -11.67
CA PRO A 101 4.81 17.68 -12.31
C PRO A 101 4.50 16.47 -11.43
N ALA A 102 3.78 15.51 -11.99
CA ALA A 102 3.29 14.31 -11.29
C ALA A 102 4.41 13.50 -10.65
N LEU A 103 5.49 13.28 -11.40
CA LEU A 103 6.60 12.39 -11.05
C LEU A 103 7.57 12.98 -10.04
N SER A 104 7.43 14.26 -9.68
CA SER A 104 8.28 14.95 -8.70
C SER A 104 7.50 15.50 -7.51
N THR A 105 6.21 15.21 -7.40
CA THR A 105 5.35 15.76 -6.34
C THR A 105 5.01 14.68 -5.32
N ILE A 106 5.35 14.93 -4.05
CA ILE A 106 5.01 14.07 -2.94
C ILE A 106 3.96 14.76 -2.07
N TYR A 107 2.79 14.14 -1.96
CA TYR A 107 1.74 14.60 -1.06
C TYR A 107 1.92 13.97 0.32
N GLN A 108 2.35 14.76 1.30
CA GLN A 108 2.37 14.31 2.70
C GLN A 108 0.95 14.15 3.23
N ARG A 109 0.74 13.11 4.05
CA ARG A 109 -0.55 12.83 4.67
C ARG A 109 -0.95 13.87 5.71
N LEU A 110 -2.25 14.13 5.76
CA LEU A 110 -2.88 14.86 6.86
C LEU A 110 -2.88 13.95 8.11
N CYS A 111 -2.27 14.43 9.20
CA CYS A 111 -2.23 13.93 10.58
C CYS A 111 -2.51 12.43 10.84
N PHE A 112 -1.47 11.72 11.31
CA PHE A 112 -1.55 10.41 11.93
C PHE A 112 -2.42 10.42 13.20
N THR A 113 -3.48 9.62 13.25
CA THR A 113 -3.98 9.07 14.52
C THR A 113 -3.46 7.64 14.65
N ILE A 114 -2.36 7.47 15.38
CA ILE A 114 -1.85 6.14 15.78
C ILE A 114 -2.61 5.73 17.03
N GLU A 115 -3.47 4.72 16.95
CA GLU A 115 -3.93 3.99 18.13
C GLU A 115 -2.91 2.87 18.38
N ASN A 116 -1.88 3.16 19.17
CA ASN A 116 -1.07 2.11 19.76
C ASN A 116 -1.98 1.30 20.68
N TRP A 117 -2.35 0.08 20.28
CA TRP A 117 -2.86 -0.92 21.21
C TRP A 117 -1.70 -1.41 22.11
N MET A 118 -1.13 -0.50 22.90
CA MET A 118 -0.45 -0.91 24.13
C MET A 118 -1.55 -1.35 25.08
N VAL A 119 -1.69 -2.67 25.13
CA VAL A 119 -2.43 -3.43 26.12
C VAL A 119 -2.09 -2.85 27.50
N TYR A 120 -3.06 -2.18 28.13
CA TYR A 120 -3.03 -1.98 29.57
C TYR A 120 -3.22 -3.36 30.22
N HIS A 121 -2.11 -4.01 30.50
CA HIS A 121 -2.01 -5.04 31.54
C HIS A 121 -0.84 -4.66 32.42
N PHE A 122 -1.13 -3.98 33.54
CA PHE A 122 -0.95 -4.47 34.91
C PHE A 122 -1.81 -3.63 35.86
#